data_AF-A0A354I7Y2-F1
#
_entry.id   AF-A0A354I7Y2-F1
#
_cell.length_a   1.000
_cell.length_b   1.000
_cell.length_c   1.000
_cell.angle_alpha   90.00
_cell.angle_beta   90.00
_cell.angle_gamma   90.00
#
_symmetry.space_group_name_H-M   'P 1'
#
loop_
_entity.id
_entity.type
_entity.pdbx_description
1 polymer ?
#
loop_
_entity_poly.entity_id
_entity_poly.type
_entity_poly.pdbx_seq_one_letter_code
_entity_poly.pdbx_strand_id
1 'polypeptide(L)'
;MDLKRRYYLIDTENVGDRWFGLLQKIRKKDRIIIFYTEYHSKHLEEYLAKQVHNPRIMWLECAAGNNALDYQLLGVLSYLIAKHPKSAFYIYSNDRDYQSAIEFWQSRGIKVCRKGFSVESAKKAKKEGKKKKEQKKKKSAMPVRTSERAALESACTSGKNGQGKQMEEQYVIEIAKSVPVTNLGGWYPALTAVFGQENGRNWYLKVRDDKELREKLSKYCLRDEYERGVNLIALVLGIDNLDVAGAEDAYKIIRSHNRKNLKAIRADFDKRFGRKPPQKYFKAIRPLIRVIKGK
;
A
#
# COMPACT_ATOMS: atom_id res chain seq x y z
N MET A 1 -31.86 2.76 -14.19
CA MET A 1 -30.77 1.88 -14.65
C MET A 1 -29.69 1.81 -13.58
N ASP A 2 -29.46 0.64 -12.99
CA ASP A 2 -28.54 0.47 -11.87
C ASP A 2 -27.11 0.81 -12.30
N LEU A 3 -26.64 2.00 -11.92
CA LEU A 3 -25.36 2.51 -12.34
C LEU A 3 -24.27 1.75 -11.56
N LYS A 4 -23.83 0.61 -12.09
CA LYS A 4 -22.71 -0.20 -11.56
C LYS A 4 -21.39 0.58 -11.53
N ARG A 5 -20.73 0.63 -10.37
CA ARG A 5 -19.42 1.28 -10.17
C ARG A 5 -18.34 0.53 -10.95
N ARG A 6 -17.31 1.25 -11.41
CA ARG A 6 -16.11 0.67 -12.02
C ARG A 6 -14.90 0.88 -11.13
N TYR A 7 -14.04 -0.13 -11.10
CA TYR A 7 -12.77 -0.13 -10.39
C TYR A 7 -11.62 -0.22 -11.39
N TYR A 8 -10.64 0.66 -11.25
CA TYR A 8 -9.48 0.78 -12.11
C TYR A 8 -8.23 0.48 -11.28
N LEU A 9 -7.67 -0.73 -11.41
CA LEU A 9 -6.49 -1.19 -10.68
C LEU A 9 -5.25 -0.86 -11.51
N ILE A 10 -4.37 -0.01 -11.00
CA ILE A 10 -3.23 0.52 -11.73
C ILE A 10 -1.95 -0.13 -11.21
N ASP A 11 -1.34 -0.94 -12.06
CA ASP A 11 -0.01 -1.52 -11.85
C ASP A 11 1.04 -0.52 -12.34
N THR A 12 1.54 0.31 -11.41
CA THR A 12 2.45 1.40 -11.78
C THR A 12 3.84 0.91 -12.19
N GLU A 13 4.27 -0.29 -11.77
CA GLU A 13 5.54 -0.88 -12.22
C GLU A 13 5.48 -1.14 -13.73
N ASN A 14 4.34 -1.60 -14.22
CA ASN A 14 4.19 -1.91 -15.64
C ASN A 14 3.74 -0.72 -16.50
N VAL A 15 2.88 0.16 -15.96
CA VAL A 15 2.32 1.28 -16.75
C VAL A 15 3.01 2.63 -16.53
N GLY A 16 3.83 2.77 -15.49
CA GLY A 16 4.42 4.04 -15.08
C GLY A 16 3.34 5.10 -14.82
N ASP A 17 3.57 6.32 -15.32
CA ASP A 17 2.68 7.48 -15.10
C ASP A 17 1.61 7.66 -16.19
N ARG A 18 1.53 6.73 -17.17
CA ARG A 18 0.65 6.84 -18.35
C ARG A 18 -0.85 6.91 -18.01
N TRP A 19 -1.21 6.57 -16.77
CA TRP A 19 -2.58 6.56 -16.29
C TRP A 19 -3.10 7.91 -15.79
N PHE A 20 -2.27 8.95 -15.63
CA PHE A 20 -2.69 10.21 -14.99
C PHE A 20 -3.94 10.85 -15.63
N GLY A 21 -4.10 10.74 -16.95
CA GLY A 21 -5.28 11.23 -17.67
C GLY A 21 -6.58 10.44 -17.42
N LEU A 22 -6.53 9.30 -16.71
CA LEU A 22 -7.70 8.45 -16.46
C LEU A 22 -8.73 9.14 -15.55
N LEU A 23 -8.28 9.94 -14.57
CA LEU A 23 -9.16 10.58 -13.60
C LEU A 23 -10.23 11.48 -14.26
N GLN A 24 -9.88 12.12 -15.38
CA GLN A 24 -10.76 12.99 -16.15
C GLN A 24 -11.80 12.20 -16.96
N LYS A 25 -11.53 10.93 -17.26
CA LYS A 25 -12.35 10.08 -18.16
C LYS A 25 -13.36 9.20 -17.41
N ILE A 26 -13.21 9.05 -16.10
CA ILE A 26 -14.04 8.14 -15.29
C ILE A 26 -15.21 8.87 -14.62
N ARG A 27 -16.27 8.14 -14.23
CA ARG A 27 -17.48 8.72 -13.62
C ARG A 27 -17.26 9.03 -12.14
N LYS A 28 -18.03 9.96 -11.55
CA LYS A 28 -17.87 10.38 -10.13
C LYS A 28 -17.82 9.22 -9.13
N LYS A 29 -18.65 8.21 -9.33
CA LYS A 29 -18.75 7.02 -8.46
C LYS A 29 -17.61 6.01 -8.64
N ASP A 30 -16.89 6.07 -9.75
CA ASP A 30 -15.84 5.12 -10.10
C ASP A 30 -14.59 5.37 -9.23
N ARG A 31 -13.79 4.33 -9.03
CA ARG A 31 -12.61 4.37 -8.15
C ARG A 31 -11.36 3.90 -8.88
N ILE A 32 -10.27 4.65 -8.70
CA ILE A 32 -8.93 4.29 -9.15
C ILE A 32 -8.16 3.78 -7.94
N ILE A 33 -7.46 2.66 -8.11
CA ILE A 33 -6.66 2.01 -7.07
C ILE A 33 -5.26 1.90 -7.62
N ILE A 34 -4.32 2.58 -6.97
CA ILE A 34 -2.96 2.73 -7.46
C ILE A 34 -2.05 1.89 -6.59
N PHE A 35 -1.40 0.91 -7.22
CA PHE A 35 -0.42 0.06 -6.59
C PHE A 35 0.96 0.59 -6.98
N TYR A 36 1.77 0.97 -6.01
CA TYR A 36 3.10 1.54 -6.22
C TYR A 36 4.08 1.01 -5.20
N THR A 37 5.35 0.84 -5.57
CA THR A 37 6.39 0.37 -4.64
C THR A 37 7.28 1.53 -4.21
N GLU A 38 8.28 1.26 -3.37
CA GLU A 38 9.29 2.26 -2.98
C GLU A 38 10.13 2.78 -4.16
N TYR A 39 10.10 2.10 -5.32
CA TYR A 39 10.84 2.45 -6.54
C TYR A 39 10.02 3.30 -7.54
N HIS A 40 8.99 4.01 -7.06
CA HIS A 40 8.15 4.85 -7.92
C HIS A 40 8.87 6.08 -8.50
N SER A 41 8.33 6.63 -9.59
CA SER A 41 8.86 7.84 -10.21
C SER A 41 8.65 9.08 -9.33
N LYS A 42 9.53 10.07 -9.45
CA LYS A 42 9.33 11.39 -8.80
C LYS A 42 8.03 12.05 -9.24
N HIS A 43 7.62 11.84 -10.49
CA HIS A 43 6.38 12.40 -11.02
C HIS A 43 5.14 11.74 -10.37
N LEU A 44 5.19 10.43 -10.05
CA LEU A 44 4.19 9.76 -9.23
C LEU A 44 4.15 10.34 -7.81
N GLU A 45 5.31 10.58 -7.19
CA GLU A 45 5.40 11.17 -5.86
C GLU A 45 4.73 12.56 -5.81
N GLU A 46 5.02 13.42 -6.78
CA GLU A 46 4.42 14.75 -6.91
C GLU A 46 2.91 14.68 -7.18
N TYR A 47 2.47 13.75 -8.02
CA TYR A 47 1.05 13.56 -8.32
C TYR A 47 0.29 13.03 -7.10
N LEU A 48 0.86 12.07 -6.38
CA LEU A 48 0.32 11.55 -5.11
C LEU A 48 0.14 12.69 -4.13
N ALA A 49 1.16 13.53 -3.91
CA ALA A 49 1.06 14.67 -2.98
C ALA A 49 -0.11 15.62 -3.32
N LYS A 50 -0.39 15.84 -4.61
CA LYS A 50 -1.50 16.68 -5.09
C LYS A 50 -2.87 16.00 -4.98
N GLN A 51 -2.93 14.67 -5.06
CA GLN A 51 -4.17 13.89 -5.19
C GLN A 51 -4.45 12.96 -4.01
N VAL A 52 -3.65 13.03 -2.95
CA VAL A 52 -3.75 12.16 -1.76
C VAL A 52 -5.13 12.25 -1.10
N HIS A 53 -5.79 13.41 -1.19
CA HIS A 53 -7.13 13.64 -0.62
C HIS A 53 -8.27 13.36 -1.58
N ASN A 54 -7.98 12.94 -2.82
CA ASN A 54 -9.03 12.66 -3.79
C ASN A 54 -9.78 11.38 -3.40
N PRO A 55 -11.06 11.44 -3.03
CA PRO A 55 -11.79 10.26 -2.55
C PRO A 55 -11.98 9.21 -3.65
N ARG A 56 -11.80 9.58 -4.92
CA ARG A 56 -11.91 8.68 -6.08
C ARG A 56 -10.65 7.84 -6.27
N ILE A 57 -9.57 8.14 -5.54
CA ILE A 57 -8.29 7.47 -5.66
C ILE A 57 -7.94 6.78 -4.33
N MET A 58 -7.54 5.53 -4.41
CA MET A 58 -6.97 4.77 -3.30
C MET A 58 -5.51 4.46 -3.62
N TRP A 59 -4.62 4.87 -2.71
CA TRP A 59 -3.19 4.70 -2.84
C TRP A 59 -2.75 3.51 -2.00
N LEU A 60 -2.12 2.52 -2.61
CA LEU A 60 -1.63 1.31 -1.96
C LEU A 60 -0.14 1.17 -2.23
N GLU A 61 0.66 1.39 -1.20
CA GLU A 61 2.09 1.08 -1.25
C GLU A 61 2.26 -0.44 -1.13
N CYS A 62 2.93 -1.02 -2.12
CA CYS A 62 3.22 -2.44 -2.22
C CYS A 62 4.63 -2.73 -1.73
N ALA A 63 4.81 -3.94 -1.19
CA ALA A 63 6.14 -4.45 -0.94
C ALA A 63 6.87 -4.58 -2.28
N ALA A 64 8.14 -4.17 -2.31
CA ALA A 64 8.97 -4.42 -3.48
C ALA A 64 9.48 -5.87 -3.45
N GLY A 65 9.58 -6.47 -4.62
CA GLY A 65 10.01 -7.86 -4.78
C GLY A 65 9.48 -8.44 -6.08
N ASN A 66 10.02 -9.60 -6.47
CA ASN A 66 9.61 -10.24 -7.71
C ASN A 66 8.11 -10.58 -7.65
N ASN A 67 7.32 -9.99 -8.55
CA ASN A 67 5.85 -10.11 -8.63
C ASN A 67 5.08 -9.74 -7.36
N ALA A 68 5.69 -9.05 -6.40
CA ALA A 68 5.06 -8.72 -5.13
C ALA A 68 3.85 -7.80 -5.32
N LEU A 69 3.98 -6.79 -6.20
CA LEU A 69 2.88 -5.91 -6.60
C LEU A 69 1.73 -6.73 -7.21
N ASP A 70 2.03 -7.70 -8.08
CA ASP A 70 1.01 -8.51 -8.76
C ASP A 70 0.17 -9.32 -7.79
N TYR A 71 0.80 -9.98 -6.81
CA TYR A 71 0.10 -10.72 -5.78
C TYR A 71 -0.79 -9.80 -4.93
N GLN A 72 -0.28 -8.63 -4.55
CA GLN A 72 -1.04 -7.66 -3.77
C GLN A 72 -2.22 -7.08 -4.59
N LEU A 73 -2.03 -6.82 -5.88
CA LEU A 73 -3.07 -6.37 -6.79
C LEU A 73 -4.17 -7.41 -6.95
N LEU A 74 -3.81 -8.68 -7.17
CA LEU A 74 -4.76 -9.79 -7.30
C LEU A 74 -5.52 -10.06 -5.99
N GLY A 75 -4.86 -9.91 -4.84
CA GLY A 75 -5.51 -9.99 -3.53
C GLY A 75 -6.59 -8.91 -3.37
N VAL A 76 -6.24 -7.66 -3.68
CA VAL A 76 -7.19 -6.53 -3.62
C VAL A 76 -8.31 -6.68 -4.66
N LEU A 77 -8.01 -7.16 -5.87
CA LEU A 77 -9.02 -7.49 -6.88
C LEU A 77 -10.06 -8.46 -6.32
N SER A 78 -9.61 -9.56 -5.73
CA SER A 78 -10.47 -10.61 -5.17
C SER A 78 -11.37 -10.06 -4.06
N TYR A 79 -10.80 -9.24 -3.16
CA TYR A 79 -11.55 -8.55 -2.12
C TYR A 79 -12.64 -7.62 -2.68
N LEU A 80 -12.33 -6.84 -3.72
CA LEU A 80 -13.29 -5.93 -4.33
C LEU A 80 -14.39 -6.66 -5.10
N ILE A 81 -14.07 -7.79 -5.74
CA ILE A 81 -15.06 -8.67 -6.36
C ILE A 81 -16.05 -9.16 -5.31
N ALA A 82 -15.56 -9.64 -4.16
CA ALA A 82 -16.41 -10.08 -3.06
C ALA A 82 -17.30 -8.95 -2.51
N LYS A 83 -16.75 -7.75 -2.30
CA LYS A 83 -17.54 -6.59 -1.81
C LYS A 83 -18.49 -6.01 -2.85
N HIS A 84 -18.15 -6.10 -4.13
CA HIS A 84 -18.87 -5.43 -5.20
C HIS A 84 -19.05 -6.32 -6.44
N PRO A 85 -19.74 -7.47 -6.32
CA PRO A 85 -19.78 -8.51 -7.36
C PRO A 85 -20.45 -8.05 -8.66
N LYS A 86 -21.30 -7.02 -8.59
CA LYS A 86 -21.97 -6.43 -9.75
C LYS A 86 -21.11 -5.38 -10.49
N SER A 87 -19.95 -5.01 -9.98
CA SER A 87 -19.07 -3.99 -10.57
C SER A 87 -18.25 -4.52 -11.76
N ALA A 88 -17.62 -3.61 -12.50
CA ALA A 88 -16.62 -3.96 -13.50
C ALA A 88 -15.22 -3.55 -13.03
N PHE A 89 -14.23 -4.39 -13.32
CA PHE A 89 -12.86 -4.27 -12.87
C PHE A 89 -11.92 -4.18 -14.07
N TYR A 90 -11.01 -3.22 -14.05
CA TYR A 90 -10.05 -2.97 -15.12
C TYR A 90 -8.65 -2.96 -14.54
N ILE A 91 -7.84 -3.97 -14.89
CA ILE A 91 -6.42 -4.02 -14.54
C ILE A 91 -5.65 -3.26 -15.62
N TYR A 92 -4.98 -2.18 -15.23
CA TYR A 92 -4.10 -1.43 -16.10
C TYR A 92 -2.67 -1.91 -15.93
N SER A 93 -2.29 -2.86 -16.79
CA SER A 93 -0.96 -3.44 -16.89
C SER A 93 -0.73 -3.93 -18.32
N ASN A 94 0.50 -3.80 -18.84
CA ASN A 94 0.93 -4.48 -20.05
C ASN A 94 1.44 -5.90 -19.78
N ASP A 95 1.52 -6.32 -18.51
CA ASP A 95 1.87 -7.69 -18.12
C ASP A 95 0.76 -8.68 -18.53
N ARG A 96 1.15 -9.76 -19.19
CA ARG A 96 0.23 -10.81 -19.64
C ARG A 96 -0.04 -11.84 -18.54
N ASP A 97 0.72 -11.85 -17.46
CA ASP A 97 0.61 -12.85 -16.39
C ASP A 97 -0.71 -12.75 -15.62
N TYR A 98 -1.38 -11.58 -15.68
CA TYR A 98 -2.75 -11.40 -15.17
C TYR A 98 -3.83 -12.16 -15.97
N GLN A 99 -3.52 -12.67 -17.17
CA GLN A 99 -4.54 -13.23 -18.08
C GLN A 99 -5.25 -14.45 -17.49
N SER A 100 -4.50 -15.35 -16.84
CA SER A 100 -5.06 -16.55 -16.20
C SER A 100 -6.06 -16.19 -15.09
N ALA A 101 -5.72 -15.21 -14.25
CA ALA A 101 -6.61 -14.71 -13.20
C ALA A 101 -7.87 -14.02 -13.78
N ILE A 102 -7.73 -13.30 -14.89
CA ILE A 102 -8.86 -12.67 -15.58
C ILE A 102 -9.83 -13.73 -16.10
N GLU A 103 -9.33 -14.76 -16.79
CA GLU A 103 -10.14 -15.86 -17.31
C GLU A 103 -10.84 -16.64 -16.18
N PHE A 104 -10.14 -16.85 -15.06
CA PHE A 104 -10.71 -17.46 -13.86
C PHE A 104 -11.94 -16.71 -13.35
N TRP A 105 -11.89 -15.37 -13.29
CA TRP A 105 -13.02 -14.56 -12.83
C TRP A 105 -14.11 -14.39 -13.89
N GLN A 106 -13.74 -14.28 -15.16
CA GLN A 106 -14.70 -14.20 -16.27
C GLN A 106 -15.55 -15.47 -16.41
N SER A 107 -14.95 -16.65 -16.23
CA SER A 107 -15.68 -17.93 -16.23
C SER A 107 -16.72 -18.03 -15.10
N ARG A 108 -16.60 -17.17 -14.07
CA ARG A 108 -17.56 -17.03 -12.96
C ARG A 108 -18.53 -15.85 -13.14
N GLY A 109 -18.62 -15.30 -14.36
CA GLY A 109 -19.51 -14.20 -14.68
C GLY A 109 -19.06 -12.82 -14.16
N ILE A 110 -17.85 -12.71 -13.62
CA ILE A 110 -17.32 -11.43 -13.13
C ILE A 110 -16.72 -10.63 -14.28
N LYS A 111 -17.06 -9.34 -14.35
CA LYS A 111 -16.57 -8.43 -15.40
C LYS A 111 -15.18 -7.91 -15.05
N VAL A 112 -14.14 -8.65 -15.39
CA VAL A 112 -12.73 -8.24 -15.26
C VAL A 112 -12.10 -8.11 -16.64
N CYS A 113 -11.28 -7.07 -16.89
CA CYS A 113 -10.55 -6.89 -18.14
C CYS A 113 -9.15 -6.31 -17.90
N ARG A 114 -8.17 -6.70 -18.70
CA ARG A 114 -6.88 -6.01 -18.78
C ARG A 114 -6.91 -4.86 -19.78
N LYS A 115 -6.22 -3.77 -19.48
CA LYS A 115 -6.00 -2.62 -20.36
C LYS A 115 -4.52 -2.26 -20.35
N GLY A 116 -3.88 -2.24 -21.52
CA GLY A 116 -2.55 -1.66 -21.66
C GLY A 116 -2.61 -0.18 -22.02
N PHE A 117 -1.52 0.54 -21.80
CA PHE A 117 -1.29 1.86 -22.41
C PHE A 117 -0.34 1.65 -23.60
N SER A 118 -0.87 1.24 -24.76
CA SER A 118 -0.02 1.15 -25.94
C SER A 118 0.40 2.54 -26.38
N VAL A 119 1.68 2.69 -26.68
CA VAL A 119 2.22 3.85 -27.41
C VAL A 119 1.84 3.66 -28.88
N GLU A 120 0.56 3.76 -29.22
CA GLU A 120 0.13 3.76 -30.63
C GLU A 120 -1.36 4.15 -30.76
N SER A 121 -1.66 5.41 -30.46
CA SER A 121 -2.79 6.13 -31.07
C SER A 121 -2.26 6.99 -32.23
N ALA A 122 -1.59 6.36 -33.20
CA ALA A 122 -1.18 7.00 -34.46
C ALA A 122 -0.88 6.05 -35.66
N LYS A 123 -1.02 4.72 -35.56
CA LYS A 123 -0.72 3.81 -36.70
C LYS A 123 -1.76 2.71 -36.96
N LYS A 124 -3.00 2.87 -36.50
CA LYS A 124 -4.10 1.92 -36.79
C LYS A 124 -4.96 2.26 -38.02
N ALA A 125 -4.42 3.01 -38.98
CA ALA A 125 -5.17 3.37 -40.20
C ALA A 125 -4.46 3.04 -41.54
N LYS A 126 -3.31 2.34 -41.55
CA LYS A 126 -2.59 2.05 -42.83
C LYS A 126 -1.97 0.65 -43.00
N LYS A 127 -2.32 -0.35 -42.20
CA LYS A 127 -1.80 -1.73 -42.39
C LYS A 127 -2.84 -2.86 -42.29
N GLU A 128 -4.10 -2.59 -42.62
CA GLU A 128 -5.11 -3.66 -42.85
C GLU A 128 -5.22 -4.12 -44.31
N GLY A 129 -4.34 -3.65 -45.19
CA GLY A 129 -4.32 -4.05 -46.60
C GLY A 129 -3.00 -4.62 -47.06
N LYS A 130 -2.60 -5.81 -46.59
CA LYS A 130 -1.91 -6.84 -47.41
C LYS A 130 -1.41 -8.04 -46.58
N LYS A 131 -1.66 -9.21 -47.16
CA LYS A 131 -1.08 -10.54 -46.89
C LYS A 131 -1.77 -11.40 -45.82
N LYS A 132 -2.94 -11.90 -46.21
CA LYS A 132 -3.25 -13.34 -46.14
C LYS A 132 -2.27 -14.15 -47.00
N LYS A 133 -2.10 -15.42 -46.62
CA LYS A 133 -1.28 -16.52 -47.18
C LYS A 133 0.18 -16.53 -46.73
N GLU A 134 0.48 -17.37 -45.74
CA GLU A 134 0.95 -18.73 -46.02
C GLU A 134 0.84 -19.64 -44.78
N GLN A 135 0.22 -20.80 -45.00
CA GLN A 135 0.21 -21.94 -44.10
C GLN A 135 1.53 -22.70 -44.22
N LYS A 136 2.05 -23.23 -43.11
CA LYS A 136 2.22 -24.69 -42.93
C LYS A 136 2.77 -25.07 -41.56
N LYS A 137 2.01 -25.96 -40.91
CA LYS A 137 2.41 -27.16 -40.15
C LYS A 137 3.58 -27.02 -39.14
N LYS A 138 3.27 -27.31 -37.87
CA LYS A 138 3.47 -28.67 -37.31
C LYS A 138 2.66 -28.86 -36.03
N LYS A 139 2.00 -30.03 -35.98
CA LYS A 139 1.30 -30.60 -34.85
C LYS A 139 2.32 -31.19 -33.87
N SER A 140 2.07 -31.09 -32.58
CA SER A 140 2.51 -32.10 -31.60
C SER A 140 1.41 -32.27 -30.56
N ALA A 141 1.11 -33.54 -30.31
CA ALA A 141 0.03 -34.03 -29.48
C ALA A 141 0.42 -34.04 -27.99
N MET A 142 -0.57 -33.87 -27.11
CA MET A 142 -0.56 -34.35 -25.73
C MET A 142 -0.86 -35.87 -25.69
N PRO A 143 -0.51 -36.55 -24.60
CA PRO A 143 -1.50 -36.87 -23.55
C PRO A 143 -0.98 -36.43 -22.14
N VAL A 144 -1.77 -35.92 -21.17
CA VAL A 144 -2.81 -36.59 -20.32
C VAL A 144 -2.14 -37.70 -19.48
N ARG A 145 -2.11 -37.78 -18.13
CA ARG A 145 -3.02 -37.38 -17.03
C ARG A 145 -2.41 -37.72 -15.63
N THR A 146 -2.89 -37.05 -14.56
CA THR A 146 -3.07 -37.49 -13.13
C THR A 146 -1.86 -37.99 -12.32
N SER A 147 -1.71 -37.87 -11.00
CA SER A 147 -2.44 -37.36 -9.81
C SER A 147 -1.40 -37.42 -8.65
N GLU A 148 -1.41 -36.63 -7.59
CA GLU A 148 -2.14 -36.89 -6.33
C GLU A 148 -1.90 -35.80 -5.28
N ARG A 149 -2.81 -35.78 -4.30
CA ARG A 149 -2.96 -34.90 -3.13
C ARG A 149 -2.01 -35.27 -1.99
N ALA A 150 -1.69 -34.28 -1.14
CA ALA A 150 -1.93 -34.23 0.32
C ALA A 150 -1.13 -33.04 0.90
N ALA A 151 -1.78 -31.94 1.33
CA ALA A 151 -2.38 -31.70 2.65
C ALA A 151 -1.36 -31.27 3.73
N LEU A 152 -1.48 -30.02 4.18
CA LEU A 152 -1.47 -29.65 5.60
C LEU A 152 -1.95 -28.20 5.77
N GLU A 153 -3.17 -28.08 6.30
CA GLU A 153 -3.78 -26.90 6.86
C GLU A 153 -3.12 -26.51 8.20
N SER A 154 -3.11 -25.22 8.53
CA SER A 154 -3.41 -24.62 9.86
C SER A 154 -3.04 -23.13 9.77
N ALA A 155 -3.84 -22.13 10.13
CA ALA A 155 -5.03 -22.08 10.96
C ALA A 155 -5.92 -20.90 10.54
N CYS A 156 -7.23 -21.08 10.64
CA CYS A 156 -8.22 -20.02 10.83
C CYS A 156 -9.01 -20.31 12.09
N THR A 157 -9.69 -19.27 12.59
CA THR A 157 -10.51 -19.17 13.82
C THR A 157 -9.70 -18.77 15.06
N SER A 158 -10.11 -17.84 15.93
CA SER A 158 -11.46 -17.40 16.32
C SER A 158 -11.48 -15.93 16.80
N GLY A 159 -12.68 -15.34 16.85
CA GLY A 159 -12.92 -13.92 17.06
C GLY A 159 -12.65 -13.34 18.45
N LYS A 160 -12.71 -11.99 18.51
CA LYS A 160 -12.77 -11.15 19.73
C LYS A 160 -13.16 -9.70 19.34
N ASN A 161 -14.43 -9.46 19.05
CA ASN A 161 -14.94 -8.13 18.68
C ASN A 161 -15.00 -7.09 19.83
N GLY A 162 -14.48 -7.42 21.03
CA GLY A 162 -14.38 -6.49 22.16
C GLY A 162 -12.95 -6.11 22.57
N GLN A 163 -11.97 -7.02 22.41
CA GLN A 163 -10.60 -6.81 22.91
C GLN A 163 -9.72 -6.00 21.94
N GLY A 164 -9.94 -6.14 20.63
CA GLY A 164 -9.17 -5.37 19.63
C GLY A 164 -9.39 -3.86 19.73
N LYS A 165 -10.62 -3.43 20.07
CA LYS A 165 -10.99 -2.01 20.13
C LYS A 165 -10.35 -1.30 21.33
N GLN A 166 -10.27 -1.97 22.49
CA GLN A 166 -9.58 -1.44 23.68
C GLN A 166 -8.06 -1.38 23.48
N MET A 167 -7.49 -2.37 22.80
CA MET A 167 -6.06 -2.40 22.47
C MET A 167 -5.67 -1.28 21.49
N GLU A 168 -6.50 -1.02 20.46
CA GLU A 168 -6.29 0.11 19.55
C GLU A 168 -6.35 1.46 20.27
N GLU A 169 -7.31 1.65 21.17
CA GLU A 169 -7.41 2.88 21.96
C GLU A 169 -6.18 3.10 22.85
N GLN A 170 -5.61 2.03 23.42
CA GLN A 170 -4.36 2.11 24.18
C GLN A 170 -3.20 2.57 23.31
N TYR A 171 -3.03 2.00 22.12
CA TYR A 171 -1.99 2.42 21.18
C TYR A 171 -2.15 3.88 20.73
N VAL A 172 -3.39 4.35 20.54
CA VAL A 172 -3.67 5.77 20.24
C VAL A 172 -3.26 6.68 21.40
N ILE A 173 -3.47 6.26 22.66
CA ILE A 173 -3.01 6.98 23.84
C ILE A 173 -1.46 7.00 23.89
N GLU A 174 -0.78 5.89 23.61
CA GLU A 174 0.69 5.85 23.55
C GLU A 174 1.25 6.78 22.46
N ILE A 175 0.58 6.87 21.30
CA ILE A 175 0.92 7.85 20.27
C ILE A 175 0.67 9.28 20.79
N ALA A 176 -0.42 9.52 21.52
CA ALA A 176 -0.75 10.84 22.09
C ALA A 176 0.29 11.32 23.10
N LYS A 177 0.91 10.40 23.86
CA LYS A 177 2.04 10.73 24.74
C LYS A 177 3.21 11.32 23.96
N SER A 178 3.39 10.90 22.72
CA SER A 178 4.56 11.21 21.90
C SER A 178 4.33 12.29 20.85
N VAL A 179 3.11 12.42 20.32
CA VAL A 179 2.77 13.35 19.23
C VAL A 179 1.72 14.34 19.71
N PRO A 180 2.06 15.64 19.84
CA PRO A 180 1.09 16.67 20.22
C PRO A 180 -0.10 16.73 19.25
N VAL A 181 -1.31 16.92 19.77
CA VAL A 181 -2.53 17.09 18.92
C VAL A 181 -2.48 18.36 18.05
N THR A 182 -1.61 19.30 18.37
CA THR A 182 -1.30 20.47 17.53
C THR A 182 -0.51 20.08 16.27
N ASN A 183 0.22 18.97 16.30
CA ASN A 183 0.98 18.43 15.17
C ASN A 183 0.18 17.35 14.43
N LEU A 184 -0.97 17.70 13.86
CA LEU A 184 -1.79 16.75 13.09
C LEU A 184 -1.03 16.09 11.94
N GLY A 185 -0.04 16.78 11.36
CA GLY A 185 0.83 16.20 10.32
C GLY A 185 1.70 15.03 10.81
N GLY A 186 2.02 14.98 12.10
CA GLY A 186 2.77 13.89 12.73
C GLY A 186 1.91 12.70 13.15
N TRP A 187 0.60 12.92 13.36
CA TRP A 187 -0.33 11.85 13.73
C TRP A 187 -0.53 10.83 12.62
N TYR A 188 -0.64 11.27 11.36
CA TYR A 188 -0.85 10.34 10.25
C TYR A 188 0.31 9.33 10.10
N PRO A 189 1.59 9.72 10.00
CA PRO A 189 2.70 8.77 9.94
C PRO A 189 2.77 7.84 11.17
N ALA A 190 2.57 8.37 12.38
CA ALA A 190 2.60 7.58 13.62
C ALA A 190 1.50 6.52 13.65
N LEU A 191 0.26 6.90 13.31
CA LEU A 191 -0.87 5.97 13.25
C LEU A 191 -0.69 4.92 12.16
N THR A 192 -0.14 5.29 11.00
CA THR A 192 0.11 4.31 9.92
C THR A 192 1.26 3.36 10.23
N ALA A 193 2.23 3.78 11.03
CA ALA A 193 3.32 2.91 11.48
C ALA A 193 2.81 1.87 12.49
N VAL A 194 1.87 2.25 13.36
CA VAL A 194 1.31 1.38 14.41
C VAL A 194 0.18 0.48 13.92
N PHE A 195 -0.74 1.01 13.11
CA PHE A 195 -1.96 0.30 12.69
C PHE A 195 -1.97 -0.12 11.21
N GLY A 196 -0.92 0.20 10.46
CA GLY A 196 -0.94 0.09 9.00
C GLY A 196 -1.81 1.18 8.34
N GLN A 197 -1.83 1.18 7.01
CA GLN A 197 -2.39 2.28 6.22
C GLN A 197 -3.92 2.46 6.40
N GLU A 198 -4.70 1.38 6.33
CA GLU A 198 -6.16 1.46 6.36
C GLU A 198 -6.69 1.89 7.75
N ASN A 199 -6.28 1.18 8.80
CA ASN A 199 -6.68 1.50 10.17
C ASN A 199 -6.04 2.79 10.67
N GLY A 200 -4.77 3.04 10.35
CA GLY A 200 -4.10 4.29 10.70
C GLY A 200 -4.78 5.51 10.08
N ARG A 201 -5.25 5.41 8.82
CA ARG A 201 -6.05 6.46 8.18
C ARG A 201 -7.40 6.66 8.87
N ASN A 202 -8.11 5.59 9.21
CA ASN A 202 -9.40 5.68 9.88
C ASN A 202 -9.27 6.35 11.26
N TRP A 203 -8.26 5.97 12.04
CA TRP A 203 -7.93 6.62 13.30
C TRP A 203 -7.51 8.07 13.12
N TYR A 204 -6.73 8.38 12.08
CA TYR A 204 -6.33 9.76 11.81
C TYR A 204 -7.53 10.66 11.50
N LEU A 205 -8.48 10.18 10.68
CA LEU A 205 -9.72 10.91 10.40
C LEU A 205 -10.51 11.15 11.68
N LYS A 206 -10.61 10.11 12.53
CA LYS A 206 -11.29 10.23 13.83
C LYS A 206 -10.62 11.27 14.71
N VAL A 207 -9.29 11.20 14.91
CA VAL A 207 -8.54 12.18 15.72
C VAL A 207 -8.62 13.59 15.12
N ARG A 208 -8.65 13.75 13.79
CA ARG A 208 -8.72 15.07 13.17
C ARG A 208 -10.10 15.71 13.32
N ASP A 209 -11.16 14.95 13.07
CA ASP A 209 -12.52 15.46 12.95
C ASP A 209 -13.25 15.52 14.31
N ASP A 210 -12.88 14.65 15.26
CA ASP A 210 -13.45 14.61 16.61
C ASP A 210 -12.69 15.55 17.56
N LYS A 211 -13.35 16.63 17.97
CA LYS A 211 -12.78 17.64 18.87
C LYS A 211 -12.65 17.13 20.31
N GLU A 212 -13.64 16.40 20.80
CA GLU A 212 -13.65 15.84 22.16
C GLU A 212 -12.53 14.82 22.33
N LEU A 213 -12.34 13.97 21.30
CA LEU A 213 -11.23 13.03 21.28
C LEU A 213 -9.87 13.75 21.32
N ARG A 214 -9.69 14.87 20.60
CA ARG A 214 -8.44 15.65 20.67
C ARG A 214 -8.20 16.27 22.03
N GLU A 215 -9.25 16.80 22.66
CA GLU A 215 -9.17 17.36 24.01
C GLU A 215 -8.86 16.28 25.04
N LYS A 216 -9.32 15.04 24.83
CA LYS A 216 -8.93 13.88 25.64
C LYS A 216 -7.46 13.52 25.41
N LEU A 217 -7.03 13.40 24.15
CA LEU A 217 -5.67 12.97 23.79
C LEU A 217 -4.60 14.01 24.13
N SER A 218 -4.92 15.30 24.11
CA SER A 218 -3.98 16.38 24.45
C SER A 218 -3.44 16.27 25.88
N LYS A 219 -4.23 15.69 26.80
CA LYS A 219 -3.89 15.51 28.21
C LYS A 219 -2.75 14.51 28.44
N TYR A 220 -2.50 13.62 27.49
CA TYR A 220 -1.49 12.57 27.62
C TYR A 220 -0.11 12.99 27.12
N CYS A 221 -0.01 14.09 26.37
CA CYS A 221 1.24 14.48 25.72
C CYS A 221 2.32 14.81 26.75
N LEU A 222 3.47 14.13 26.64
CA LEU A 222 4.61 14.37 27.52
C LEU A 222 5.24 15.74 27.24
N ARG A 223 5.80 16.33 28.30
CA ARG A 223 6.44 17.66 28.23
C ARG A 223 7.79 17.61 27.53
N ASP A 224 8.55 16.54 27.77
CA ASP A 224 9.91 16.39 27.27
C ASP A 224 9.94 15.87 25.81
N GLU A 225 10.60 16.60 24.91
CA GLU A 225 10.72 16.23 23.49
C GLU A 225 11.53 14.95 23.26
N TYR A 226 12.56 14.73 24.08
CA TYR A 226 13.39 13.54 24.06
C TYR A 226 12.57 12.32 24.44
N GLU A 227 11.86 12.38 25.57
CA GLU A 227 11.00 11.27 26.04
C GLU A 227 9.91 10.94 25.03
N ARG A 228 9.28 11.97 24.43
CA ARG A 228 8.30 11.77 23.34
C ARG A 228 8.88 11.00 22.17
N GLY A 229 10.09 11.37 21.74
CA GLY A 229 10.74 10.73 20.60
C GLY A 229 11.14 9.29 20.86
N VAL A 230 11.70 9.00 22.04
CA VAL A 230 12.08 7.66 22.45
C VAL A 230 10.85 6.76 22.62
N ASN A 231 9.79 7.26 23.28
CA ASN A 231 8.54 6.51 23.46
C ASN A 231 7.87 6.13 22.14
N LEU A 232 7.87 7.04 21.15
CA LEU A 232 7.30 6.75 19.83
C LEU A 232 8.06 5.65 19.10
N ILE A 233 9.40 5.67 19.18
CA ILE A 233 10.23 4.64 18.56
C ILE A 233 10.04 3.31 19.30
N ALA A 234 10.07 3.32 20.63
CA ALA A 234 9.86 2.15 21.47
C ALA A 234 8.53 1.45 21.12
N LEU A 235 7.46 2.22 20.94
CA LEU A 235 6.15 1.73 20.54
C LEU A 235 6.20 0.96 19.21
N VAL A 236 6.79 1.57 18.18
CA VAL A 236 6.87 0.96 16.84
C VAL A 236 7.80 -0.25 16.82
N LEU A 237 8.94 -0.19 17.53
CA LEU A 237 9.83 -1.34 17.67
C LEU A 237 9.13 -2.52 18.36
N GLY A 238 8.37 -2.27 19.43
CA GLY A 238 7.62 -3.33 20.12
C GLY A 238 6.58 -4.01 19.22
N ILE A 239 5.87 -3.23 18.40
CA ILE A 239 4.88 -3.76 17.44
C ILE A 239 5.55 -4.61 16.36
N ASP A 240 6.72 -4.18 15.88
CA ASP A 240 7.47 -4.92 14.88
C ASP A 240 8.28 -6.11 15.47
N ASN A 241 8.11 -6.42 16.76
CA ASN A 241 8.84 -7.45 17.50
C ASN A 241 10.36 -7.25 17.45
N LEU A 242 10.79 -6.00 17.58
CA LEU A 242 12.18 -5.56 17.63
C LEU A 242 12.58 -5.18 19.06
N ASP A 243 13.88 -5.09 19.31
CA ASP A 243 14.41 -4.75 20.63
C ASP A 243 14.10 -3.30 20.99
N VAL A 244 13.26 -3.13 22.01
CA VAL A 244 12.82 -1.83 22.53
C VAL A 244 13.96 -1.10 23.25
N ALA A 245 14.96 -1.82 23.78
CA ALA A 245 16.14 -1.19 24.40
C ALA A 245 16.94 -0.34 23.40
N GLY A 246 16.85 -0.67 22.10
CA GLY A 246 17.44 0.09 21.02
C GLY A 246 16.76 1.43 20.69
N ALA A 247 15.62 1.76 21.31
CA ALA A 247 14.83 2.95 20.98
C ALA A 247 15.60 4.26 21.21
N GLU A 248 16.37 4.34 22.29
CA GLU A 248 17.17 5.52 22.62
C GLU A 248 18.28 5.77 21.59
N ASP A 249 18.96 4.71 21.19
CA ASP A 249 20.02 4.78 20.18
C ASP A 249 19.46 5.12 18.79
N ALA A 250 18.32 4.53 18.44
CA ALA A 250 17.60 4.85 17.21
C ALA A 250 17.18 6.33 17.18
N TYR A 251 16.70 6.86 18.30
CA TYR A 251 16.37 8.29 18.43
C TYR A 251 17.61 9.17 18.21
N LYS A 252 18.73 8.83 18.87
CA LYS A 252 20.00 9.57 18.74
C LYS A 252 20.51 9.57 17.29
N ILE A 253 20.45 8.44 16.59
CA ILE A 253 20.82 8.35 15.16
C ILE A 253 19.91 9.23 14.30
N ILE A 254 18.60 9.25 14.54
CA ILE A 254 17.70 10.12 13.78
C ILE A 254 18.03 11.59 14.06
N ARG A 255 18.34 11.95 15.30
CA ARG A 255 18.71 13.32 15.69
C ARG A 255 20.06 13.76 15.16
N SER A 256 21.04 12.87 15.00
CA SER A 256 22.38 13.24 14.49
C SER A 256 22.41 13.58 13.00
N HIS A 257 21.40 13.11 12.23
CA HIS A 257 21.35 13.32 10.78
C HIS A 257 20.29 14.33 10.32
N ASN A 258 20.47 14.86 9.11
CA ASN A 258 19.42 15.62 8.43
C ASN A 258 18.30 14.67 7.97
N ARG A 259 17.03 15.05 8.14
CA ARG A 259 15.85 14.26 7.70
C ARG A 259 15.89 13.82 6.22
N LYS A 260 16.58 14.56 5.35
CA LYS A 260 16.74 14.23 3.92
C LYS A 260 17.87 13.22 3.66
N ASN A 261 18.81 13.06 4.59
CA ASN A 261 19.96 12.17 4.44
C ASN A 261 19.63 10.74 4.89
N LEU A 262 18.65 10.13 4.22
CA LEU A 262 18.19 8.78 4.52
C LEU A 262 19.29 7.73 4.34
N LYS A 263 20.26 7.98 3.44
CA LYS A 263 21.41 7.09 3.23
C LYS A 263 22.33 7.04 4.45
N ALA A 264 22.64 8.19 5.05
CA ALA A 264 23.49 8.24 6.24
C ALA A 264 22.78 7.68 7.48
N ILE A 265 21.48 8.00 7.65
CA ILE A 265 20.67 7.39 8.72
C ILE A 265 20.69 5.86 8.58
N ARG A 266 20.40 5.34 7.38
CA ARG A 266 20.42 3.90 7.09
C ARG A 266 21.78 3.27 7.41
N ALA A 267 22.88 3.91 7.04
CA ALA A 267 24.24 3.41 7.30
C ALA A 267 24.55 3.32 8.81
N ASP A 268 24.13 4.31 9.60
CA ASP A 268 24.33 4.29 11.06
C ASP A 268 23.41 3.27 11.76
N PHE A 269 22.19 3.10 11.26
CA PHE A 269 21.30 2.01 11.70
C PHE A 269 21.93 0.64 11.39
N ASP A 270 22.49 0.44 10.19
CA ASP A 270 23.18 -0.80 9.82
C ASP A 270 24.41 -1.06 10.71
N LYS A 271 25.12 0.00 11.14
CA LYS A 271 26.27 -0.08 12.04
C LYS A 271 25.85 -0.45 13.47
N ARG A 272 24.73 0.09 13.97
CA ARG A 272 24.29 -0.12 15.36
C ARG A 272 23.45 -1.39 15.56
N PHE A 273 22.59 -1.73 14.61
CA PHE A 273 21.60 -2.81 14.73
C PHE A 273 21.86 -4.00 13.81
N GLY A 274 22.91 -3.95 12.98
CA GLY A 274 23.32 -5.05 12.12
C GLY A 274 22.56 -5.15 10.79
N ARG A 275 23.13 -5.95 9.87
CA ARG A 275 22.70 -6.03 8.45
C ARG A 275 21.77 -7.22 8.10
N LYS A 276 21.53 -8.17 9.02
CA LYS A 276 20.77 -9.41 8.74
C LYS A 276 19.76 -9.68 9.87
N PRO A 277 18.45 -9.89 9.61
CA PRO A 277 17.71 -9.88 8.32
C PRO A 277 17.52 -8.45 7.76
N PRO A 278 17.01 -8.25 6.52
CA PRO A 278 17.05 -6.95 5.84
C PRO A 278 16.34 -5.86 6.65
N GLN A 279 17.14 -4.97 7.24
CA GLN A 279 16.82 -3.61 7.69
C GLN A 279 15.44 -3.39 8.33
N LYS A 280 15.03 -4.31 9.19
CA LYS A 280 13.74 -4.21 9.88
C LYS A 280 13.64 -2.93 10.71
N TYR A 281 14.69 -2.56 11.46
CA TYR A 281 14.73 -1.34 12.27
C TYR A 281 14.57 -0.07 11.44
N PHE A 282 15.36 0.10 10.37
CA PHE A 282 15.26 1.29 9.54
C PHE A 282 13.90 1.35 8.82
N LYS A 283 13.38 0.21 8.34
CA LYS A 283 12.08 0.15 7.68
C LYS A 283 10.93 0.53 8.62
N ALA A 284 10.94 0.01 9.85
CA ALA A 284 9.97 0.30 10.91
C ALA A 284 9.94 1.80 11.24
N ILE A 285 11.12 2.41 11.39
CA ILE A 285 11.23 3.77 11.92
C ILE A 285 11.23 4.85 10.83
N ARG A 286 11.50 4.50 9.56
CA ARG A 286 11.53 5.45 8.43
C ARG A 286 10.32 6.40 8.36
N PRO A 287 9.07 5.94 8.57
CA PRO A 287 7.90 6.84 8.58
C PRO A 287 7.96 7.90 9.70
N LEU A 288 8.59 7.58 10.83
CA LEU A 288 8.68 8.44 12.01
C LEU A 288 9.77 9.52 11.93
N ILE A 289 10.74 9.39 11.00
CA ILE A 289 11.83 10.38 10.84
C ILE A 289 11.27 11.80 10.66
N ARG A 290 10.18 11.93 9.90
CA ARG A 290 9.51 13.22 9.67
C ARG A 290 8.75 13.73 10.90
N VAL A 291 8.29 12.83 11.77
CA VAL A 291 7.59 13.18 13.01
C VAL A 291 8.59 13.68 14.06
N ILE A 292 9.69 12.96 14.23
CA ILE A 292 10.73 13.23 15.23
C ILE A 292 11.51 14.52 14.92
N LYS A 293 11.74 14.81 13.64
CA LYS A 293 12.51 16.01 13.23
C LYS A 293 11.68 17.29 13.15
N GLY A 294 10.35 17.21 13.34
CA GLY A 294 9.47 18.36 13.14
C GLY A 294 9.52 18.88 11.69
N LYS A 295 8.66 19.85 11.38
CA LYS A 295 8.71 20.54 10.08
C LYS A 295 9.87 21.52 10.05
#